data_AF-A0A2V9YJD7-F1
#
_entry.id   AF-A0A2V9YJD7-F1
#
_cell.length_a   1.000
_cell.length_b   1.000
_cell.length_c   1.000
_cell.angle_alpha   90.00
_cell.angle_beta   90.00
_cell.angle_gamma   90.00
#
_symmetry.space_group_name_H-M   'P 1'
#
loop_
_entity.id
_entity.type
_entity.pdbx_description
1 polymer ?
#
loop_
_entity_poly.entity_id
_entity_poly.type
_entity_poly.pdbx_seq_one_letter_code
_entity_poly.pdbx_strand_id
1 'polypeptide(L)'
;MFTWQGAEDSWLHGEGVTRDISVAGAFIFSLTCPPVGATIQLDMLLLPLDSGARSLRLKTEAAVIRVEHASAGANEGFAVVLEELNLGEGANVLGVSQRNRQ
;
A
#
# COMPACT_ATOMS: atom_id res chain seq x y z
N MET A 1 2.31 -0.48 3.77
CA MET A 1 1.88 0.17 5.02
C MET A 1 1.55 1.62 4.73
N PHE A 2 0.78 2.25 5.59
CA PHE A 2 0.49 3.69 5.49
C PHE A 2 0.33 4.30 6.87
N THR A 3 0.60 5.60 6.98
CA THR A 3 0.37 6.39 8.21
C THR A 3 -0.35 7.68 7.88
N TRP A 4 -1.13 8.19 8.83
CA TRP A 4 -1.85 9.46 8.69
C TRP A 4 -2.10 10.09 10.07
N GLN A 5 -2.44 11.37 10.06
CA GLN A 5 -2.83 12.09 11.26
C GLN A 5 -4.32 11.85 11.53
N GLY A 6 -4.63 11.24 12.67
CA GLY A 6 -5.97 11.03 13.17
C GLY A 6 -6.53 12.28 13.85
N ALA A 7 -7.67 12.10 14.54
CA ALA A 7 -8.18 13.14 15.42
C ALA A 7 -7.17 13.44 16.55
N GLU A 8 -7.19 14.68 17.04
CA GLU A 8 -6.35 15.13 18.17
C GLU A 8 -4.83 15.01 17.94
N ASP A 9 -4.38 15.19 16.68
CA ASP A 9 -2.96 15.11 16.28
C ASP A 9 -2.26 13.78 16.57
N SER A 10 -3.04 12.71 16.78
CA SER A 10 -2.50 11.36 16.94
C SER A 10 -2.00 10.81 15.61
N TRP A 11 -0.80 10.21 15.59
CA TRP A 11 -0.32 9.49 14.41
C TRP A 11 -0.85 8.06 14.41
N LEU A 12 -1.62 7.73 13.38
CA LEU A 12 -2.20 6.41 13.16
C LEU A 12 -1.42 5.67 12.06
N HIS A 13 -1.43 4.34 12.10
CA HIS A 13 -0.86 3.49 11.06
C HIS A 13 -1.84 2.40 10.64
N GLY A 14 -1.66 1.90 9.42
CA GLY A 14 -2.43 0.80 8.87
C GLY A 14 -1.64 -0.02 7.86
N GLU A 15 -2.18 -1.20 7.59
CA GLU A 15 -1.67 -2.13 6.59
C GLU A 15 -2.75 -2.47 5.58
N GLY A 16 -2.33 -2.86 4.39
CA GLY A 16 -3.24 -3.17 3.31
C GLY A 16 -2.54 -3.81 2.13
N VAL A 17 -3.35 -4.33 1.21
CA VAL A 17 -2.90 -4.97 -0.01
C VAL A 17 -3.34 -4.11 -1.18
N THR A 18 -2.39 -3.74 -2.03
CA THR A 18 -2.68 -2.98 -3.26
C THR A 18 -3.48 -3.86 -4.21
N ARG A 19 -4.69 -3.41 -4.57
CA ARG A 19 -5.54 -4.05 -5.58
C ARG A 19 -5.09 -3.67 -6.97
N ASP A 20 -4.92 -2.36 -7.17
CA ASP A 20 -4.49 -1.74 -8.42
C ASP A 20 -3.65 -0.48 -8.12
N ILE A 21 -2.73 -0.17 -9.04
CA ILE A 21 -1.90 1.03 -8.98
C ILE A 21 -1.67 1.57 -10.39
N SER A 22 -1.63 2.89 -10.48
CA SER A 22 -1.27 3.66 -11.66
C SER A 22 -0.34 4.80 -11.26
N VAL A 23 0.11 5.58 -12.25
CA VAL A 23 0.89 6.79 -11.97
C VAL A 23 0.10 7.87 -11.22
N ALA A 24 -1.24 7.85 -11.31
CA ALA A 24 -2.09 8.88 -10.71
C ALA A 24 -2.65 8.49 -9.33
N GLY A 25 -2.71 7.19 -9.03
CA GLY A 25 -3.52 6.70 -7.93
C GLY A 25 -3.39 5.21 -7.69
N ALA A 26 -3.88 4.76 -6.54
CA ALA A 26 -3.95 3.36 -6.17
C ALA A 26 -5.24 3.05 -5.42
N PHE A 27 -5.67 1.79 -5.47
CA PHE A 27 -6.67 1.26 -4.55
C PHE A 27 -6.03 0.24 -3.60
N ILE A 28 -6.27 0.43 -2.30
CA ILE A 28 -5.72 -0.42 -1.24
C ILE A 28 -6.88 -1.09 -0.51
N PHE A 29 -6.86 -2.42 -0.45
CA PHE A 29 -7.69 -3.17 0.47
C PHE A 29 -7.15 -3.04 1.89
N SER A 30 -8.00 -2.63 2.82
CA SER A 30 -7.66 -2.51 4.24
C SER A 30 -8.92 -2.50 5.09
N LEU A 31 -8.83 -3.06 6.29
CA LEU A 31 -9.87 -2.94 7.32
C LEU A 31 -9.74 -1.65 8.14
N THR A 32 -8.67 -0.89 7.93
CA THR A 32 -8.42 0.38 8.62
C THR A 32 -8.27 1.48 7.58
N CYS A 33 -9.39 2.08 7.21
CA CYS A 33 -9.42 3.12 6.18
C CYS A 33 -9.24 4.51 6.81
N PRO A 34 -8.23 5.29 6.38
CA PRO A 34 -8.18 6.71 6.69
C PRO A 34 -9.41 7.41 6.07
N PRO A 35 -9.93 8.50 6.68
CA PRO A 35 -11.11 9.18 6.17
C PRO A 35 -10.82 9.88 4.83
N VAL A 36 -11.88 10.11 4.03
CA VAL A 36 -11.78 10.90 2.80
C VAL A 36 -11.25 12.31 3.09
N GLY A 37 -10.30 12.78 2.30
CA GLY A 37 -9.58 14.03 2.47
C GLY A 37 -8.31 13.92 3.34
N ALA A 38 -8.07 12.77 3.99
CA ALA A 38 -6.83 12.58 4.74
C ALA A 38 -5.62 12.47 3.80
N THR A 39 -4.57 13.19 4.16
CA THR A 39 -3.23 13.00 3.61
C THR A 39 -2.56 11.84 4.34
N ILE A 40 -1.99 10.90 3.57
CA ILE A 40 -1.31 9.73 4.09
C ILE A 40 0.12 9.66 3.55
N GLN A 41 1.02 9.12 4.37
CA GLN A 41 2.32 8.64 3.91
C GLN A 41 2.18 7.16 3.53
N LEU A 42 2.38 6.85 2.26
CA LEU A 42 2.24 5.51 1.71
C LEU A 42 3.61 4.88 1.47
N ASP A 43 3.80 3.67 1.97
CA ASP A 43 5.00 2.86 1.75
C ASP A 43 4.60 1.49 1.22
N MET A 44 4.82 1.29 -0.08
CA MET A 44 4.34 0.12 -0.82
C MET A 44 5.49 -0.65 -1.44
N LEU A 45 5.43 -1.97 -1.34
CA LEU A 45 6.29 -2.88 -2.09
C LEU A 45 5.58 -3.32 -3.36
N LEU A 46 6.17 -3.01 -4.51
CA LEU A 46 5.77 -3.50 -5.81
C LEU A 46 6.57 -4.75 -6.13
N LEU A 47 5.88 -5.89 -6.16
CA LEU A 47 6.51 -7.16 -6.50
C LEU A 47 6.72 -7.24 -8.01
N PRO A 48 7.84 -7.85 -8.44
CA PRO A 48 8.11 -8.05 -9.86
C PRO A 48 7.05 -8.98 -10.48
N LEU A 49 6.60 -8.64 -11.70
CA LEU A 49 5.72 -9.50 -12.48
C LEU A 49 6.49 -10.64 -13.16
N ASP A 50 7.74 -10.37 -13.55
CA ASP A 50 8.62 -11.33 -14.23
C ASP A 50 9.63 -11.95 -13.25
N SER A 51 9.86 -13.26 -13.41
CA SER A 51 10.91 -13.95 -12.66
C SER A 51 12.28 -13.36 -13.00
N GLY A 52 12.92 -12.70 -12.03
CA GLY A 52 14.25 -12.10 -12.16
C GLY A 52 14.27 -10.56 -12.14
N ALA A 53 13.10 -9.90 -12.22
CA ALA A 53 13.02 -8.47 -11.95
C ALA A 53 13.14 -8.18 -10.44
N ARG A 54 13.67 -7.00 -10.10
CA ARG A 54 13.79 -6.55 -8.71
C ARG A 54 12.45 -6.02 -8.22
N SER A 55 12.16 -6.22 -6.94
CA SER A 55 11.06 -5.51 -6.29
C SER A 55 11.37 -4.02 -6.25
N LEU A 56 10.34 -3.20 -6.31
CA LEU A 56 10.45 -1.75 -6.14
C LEU A 56 9.76 -1.35 -4.85
N ARG A 57 10.31 -0.37 -4.15
CA ARG A 57 9.64 0.27 -3.01
C ARG A 57 9.23 1.67 -3.43
N LEU A 58 7.93 1.94 -3.35
CA LEU A 58 7.34 3.25 -3.59
C LEU A 58 7.06 3.90 -2.23
N LYS A 59 7.61 5.10 -2.04
CA LYS A 59 7.27 5.98 -0.91
C LYS A 59 6.72 7.29 -1.45
N THR A 60 5.52 7.65 -1.06
CA THR A 60 4.83 8.84 -1.58
C THR A 60 3.81 9.35 -0.58
N GLU A 61 3.57 10.65 -0.62
CA GLU A 61 2.35 11.23 -0.07
C GLU A 61 1.16 10.95 -0.98
N ALA A 62 -0.02 10.76 -0.41
CA ALA A 62 -1.24 10.50 -1.14
C ALA A 62 -2.47 11.02 -0.41
N ALA A 63 -3.49 11.43 -1.15
CA ALA A 63 -4.76 11.90 -0.60
C ALA A 63 -5.86 10.85 -0.77
N VAL A 64 -6.58 10.52 0.31
CA VAL A 64 -7.73 9.62 0.22
C VAL A 64 -8.90 10.32 -0.45
N ILE A 65 -9.34 9.81 -1.60
CA ILE A 65 -10.46 10.40 -2.35
C ILE A 65 -11.77 9.64 -2.19
N ARG A 66 -11.71 8.39 -1.70
CA ARG A 66 -12.88 7.52 -1.57
C ARG A 66 -12.60 6.37 -0.63
N VAL A 67 -13.58 6.01 0.19
CA VAL A 67 -13.57 4.80 1.02
C VAL A 67 -14.73 3.90 0.59
N GLU A 68 -14.46 2.61 0.40
CA GLU A 68 -15.44 1.58 0.09
C GLU A 68 -15.57 0.66 1.31
N HIS A 69 -16.71 0.72 2.00
CA HIS A 69 -17.05 -0.25 3.04
C HIS A 69 -17.82 -1.41 2.43
N ALA A 70 -17.42 -2.63 2.76
CA ALA A 70 -18.08 -3.82 2.27
C ALA A 70 -19.49 -3.97 2.85
N SER A 71 -20.47 -4.29 2.01
CA SER A 71 -21.67 -5.01 2.43
C SER A 71 -21.43 -6.52 2.28
N ALA A 72 -21.95 -7.30 3.24
CA ALA A 72 -21.85 -8.76 3.37
C ALA A 72 -21.03 -9.49 2.29
N GLY A 73 -19.72 -9.65 2.52
CA GLY A 73 -18.83 -10.51 1.72
C GLY A 73 -17.89 -9.81 0.74
N ALA A 74 -17.99 -8.49 0.54
CA ALA A 74 -17.00 -7.72 -0.21
C ALA A 74 -15.75 -7.37 0.63
N ASN A 75 -14.67 -6.94 -0.03
CA ASN A 75 -13.47 -6.41 0.65
C ASN A 75 -13.61 -4.90 0.88
N GLU A 76 -13.23 -4.44 2.07
CA GLU A 76 -13.13 -3.03 2.42
C GLU A 76 -11.81 -2.42 1.91
N GLY A 77 -11.83 -1.13 1.57
CA GLY A 77 -10.62 -0.44 1.13
C GLY A 77 -10.85 1.02 0.79
N PHE A 78 -9.80 1.66 0.27
CA PHE A 78 -9.82 3.08 -0.07
C PHE A 78 -8.99 3.38 -1.32
N ALA A 79 -9.40 4.42 -2.03
CA ALA A 79 -8.72 4.94 -3.21
C ALA A 79 -7.94 6.21 -2.85
N VAL A 80 -6.75 6.34 -3.43
CA VAL A 80 -5.88 7.50 -3.23
C VAL A 80 -5.44 8.12 -4.55
N VAL A 81 -5.18 9.43 -4.53
CA VAL A 81 -4.40 10.14 -5.55
C VAL A 81 -2.98 10.30 -5.04
N LEU A 82 -1.99 9.97 -5.87
CA LEU A 82 -0.57 10.06 -5.53
C LEU A 82 -0.05 11.45 -5.95
N GLU A 83 0.70 12.13 -5.08
CA GLU A 83 1.22 13.47 -5.39
C GLU A 83 2.56 13.42 -6.16
N GLU A 84 3.54 12.67 -5.64
CA GLU A 84 4.88 12.55 -6.25
C GLU A 84 5.46 11.13 -6.08
N LEU A 85 5.69 10.46 -7.21
CA LEU A 85 6.17 9.07 -7.21
C LEU A 85 7.69 8.99 -7.07
N ASN A 86 8.16 8.59 -5.90
CA ASN A 86 9.56 8.27 -5.66
C ASN A 86 9.77 6.75 -5.58
N LEU A 87 10.37 6.19 -6.63
CA LEU A 87 10.67 4.76 -6.73
C LEU A 87 12.11 4.47 -6.29
N GLY A 88 12.28 3.51 -5.39
CA GLY A 88 13.57 2.96 -4.99
C GLY A 88 13.63 1.44 -5.17
N GLU A 89 14.83 0.88 -5.05
CA GLU A 89 15.03 -0.57 -5.07
C GLU A 89 14.44 -1.21 -3.79
N GLY A 90 13.60 -2.23 -3.96
CA GLY A 90 13.05 -3.01 -2.87
C GLY A 90 14.07 -4.05 -2.38
N ALA A 91 14.23 -4.18 -1.07
CA ALA A 91 15.09 -5.23 -0.50
C ALA A 91 14.54 -6.61 -0.88
N ASN A 92 15.43 -7.51 -1.28
CA ASN A 92 15.08 -8.85 -1.76
C ASN A 92 14.74 -9.77 -0.56
N VAL A 93 13.46 -9.99 -0.27
CA VAL A 93 13.00 -10.87 0.83
C VAL A 93 12.49 -12.22 0.30
N LEU A 94 13.17 -12.79 -0.70
CA LEU A 94 12.92 -14.18 -1.13
C LEU A 94 14.22 -14.98 -1.06
N GLY A 95 14.60 -15.31 0.17
CA GLY A 95 15.66 -16.26 0.50
C GLY A 95 15.13 -17.45 1.30
N VAL A 96 14.05 -18.11 0.86
CA VAL A 96 13.71 -19.44 1.39
C VAL A 96 14.44 -20.47 0.55
N SER A 97 15.68 -20.77 0.95
CA SER A 97 16.39 -21.95 0.48
C SER A 97 15.73 -23.18 1.11
N GLN A 98 14.92 -23.91 0.33
CA GLN A 98 14.58 -25.29 0.69
C GLN A 98 15.86 -26.13 0.59
N ARG A 99 16.51 -26.37 1.74
CA ARG A 99 17.48 -27.45 1.87
C ARG A 99 16.73 -28.77 1.98
N ASN A 100 16.63 -29.45 0.83
CA ASN A 100 16.15 -30.81 0.74
C ASN A 100 17.12 -31.73 1.49
N ARG A 101 16.57 -32.59 2.36
CA ARG A 101 17.30 -33.69 3.00
C ARG A 101 17.67 -34.72 1.94
N GLN A 102 18.94 -35.12 1.91
CA GLN A 102 19.36 -36.50 1.69
C GLN A 102 20.53 -36.79 2.61
#